data_AF-A0A4R6XGR0-F1
#
_entry.id   AF-A0A4R6XGR0-F1
#
_cell.length_a   1.000
_cell.length_b   1.000
_cell.length_c   1.000
_cell.angle_alpha   90.00
_cell.angle_beta   90.00
_cell.angle_gamma   90.00
#
_symmetry.space_group_name_H-M   'P 1'
#
loop_
_entity.id
_entity.type
_entity.pdbx_description
1 polymer ?
#
loop_
_entity_poly.entity_id
_entity_poly.type
_entity_poly.pdbx_seq_one_letter_code
_entity_poly.pdbx_strand_id
1 'polypeptide(L)'
;MSNFTISQRTCISLFFILSAASSIAEPNRVEFPKNIDSLIHYTTVNRGDITEHMLTSKEALNAIEQGQEMPNGTQVILADYRDNEIYRYFVMQKGANWGDDYPTYRQTADWQFQWYWPDGSINVNENTERCQSCHQSRDNANYMFTYSDLKAYIERRRED
;
A
#
# COMPACT_ATOMS: atom_id res chain seq x y z
N MET A 1 78.74 28.73 7.72
CA MET A 1 77.55 28.95 8.58
C MET A 1 76.33 28.83 7.68
N SER A 2 75.66 27.67 7.75
CA SER A 2 74.53 27.32 6.89
C SER A 2 73.28 28.07 7.32
N ASN A 3 72.58 28.73 6.38
CA ASN A 3 71.23 29.23 6.61
C ASN A 3 70.24 28.43 5.75
N PHE A 4 69.33 27.78 6.47
CA PHE A 4 68.30 26.86 6.01
C PHE A 4 67.24 27.56 5.15
N THR A 5 66.87 26.89 4.07
CA THR A 5 65.68 27.14 3.24
C THR A 5 64.44 26.59 3.96
N ILE A 6 63.39 27.38 4.17
CA ILE A 6 62.08 26.88 4.62
C ILE A 6 61.22 26.63 3.38
N SER A 7 60.89 25.35 3.19
CA SER A 7 60.06 24.78 2.13
C SER A 7 58.68 24.43 2.69
N GLN A 8 57.64 24.76 1.90
CA GLN A 8 56.26 24.25 1.92
C GLN A 8 55.45 24.52 3.22
N ARG A 9 54.13 24.69 3.20
CA ARG A 9 53.12 23.82 2.59
C ARG A 9 51.85 24.60 2.32
N THR A 10 51.43 24.67 1.07
CA THR A 10 50.06 25.07 0.71
C THR A 10 49.12 23.94 1.09
N CYS A 11 48.35 24.11 2.16
CA CYS A 11 47.25 23.21 2.50
C CYS A 11 46.12 23.41 1.47
N ILE A 12 46.01 22.51 0.51
CA ILE A 12 44.83 22.40 -0.35
C ILE A 12 43.79 21.62 0.45
N SER A 13 42.85 22.32 1.07
CA SER A 13 41.69 21.70 1.70
C SER A 13 40.74 21.18 0.62
N LEU A 14 40.68 19.84 0.43
CA LEU A 14 39.62 19.22 -0.37
C LEU A 14 38.29 19.38 0.38
N PHE A 15 37.41 20.25 -0.13
CA PHE A 15 36.01 20.27 0.24
C PHE A 15 35.32 19.06 -0.42
N PHE A 16 35.07 18.00 0.35
CA PHE A 16 34.11 16.97 -0.03
C PHE A 16 32.71 17.58 0.11
N ILE A 17 32.08 17.92 -1.03
CA ILE A 17 30.66 18.25 -1.07
C ILE A 17 29.91 16.92 -0.89
N LEU A 18 29.43 16.68 0.33
CA LEU A 18 28.54 15.58 0.63
C LEU A 18 27.17 15.92 0.02
N SER A 19 26.90 15.45 -1.20
CA SER A 19 25.57 15.54 -1.80
C SER A 19 24.62 14.67 -0.98
N ALA A 20 23.82 15.30 -0.12
CA ALA A 20 22.69 14.63 0.52
C ALA A 20 21.69 14.26 -0.56
N ALA A 21 21.61 12.96 -0.89
CA ALA A 21 20.52 12.44 -1.69
C ALA A 21 19.24 12.57 -0.85
N SER A 22 18.40 13.55 -1.19
CA SER A 22 17.05 13.64 -0.62
C SER A 22 16.29 12.39 -1.05
N SER A 23 15.97 11.53 -0.08
CA SER A 23 14.98 10.48 -0.25
C SER A 23 13.64 11.15 -0.53
N ILE A 24 13.19 11.14 -1.79
CA ILE A 24 11.81 11.50 -2.13
C ILE A 24 10.93 10.42 -1.53
N ALA A 25 10.08 10.79 -0.57
CA ALA A 25 9.07 9.88 -0.06
C ALA A 25 8.23 9.39 -1.25
N GLU A 26 7.99 8.08 -1.31
CA GLU A 26 7.16 7.47 -2.34
C GLU A 26 5.81 8.22 -2.42
N PRO A 27 5.32 8.60 -3.61
CA PRO A 27 4.02 9.23 -3.77
C PRO A 27 2.90 8.22 -3.49
N ASN A 28 2.73 7.89 -2.22
CA ASN A 28 1.66 7.04 -1.72
C ASN A 28 0.53 7.91 -1.17
N ARG A 29 -0.65 7.74 -1.76
CA ARG A 29 -1.85 8.53 -1.48
C ARG A 29 -2.90 7.76 -0.67
N VAL A 30 -2.63 6.49 -0.33
CA VAL A 30 -3.55 5.69 0.46
C VAL A 30 -3.75 6.34 1.83
N GLU A 31 -5.00 6.38 2.27
CA GLU A 31 -5.39 6.88 3.59
C GLU A 31 -5.82 5.73 4.49
N PHE A 32 -5.57 5.87 5.80
CA PHE A 32 -6.18 4.99 6.79
C PHE A 32 -7.72 5.14 6.73
N PRO A 33 -8.50 4.04 6.78
CA PRO A 33 -9.96 4.10 6.72
C PRO A 33 -10.54 4.98 7.83
N LYS A 34 -11.31 6.00 7.45
CA LYS A 34 -11.95 6.91 8.42
C LYS A 34 -13.09 6.25 9.20
N ASN A 35 -13.79 5.30 8.57
CA ASN A 35 -14.98 4.65 9.11
C ASN A 35 -14.93 3.13 8.88
N ILE A 36 -13.89 2.45 9.40
CA ILE A 36 -13.70 1.02 9.15
C ILE A 36 -14.90 0.16 9.58
N ASP A 37 -15.57 0.53 10.69
CA ASP A 37 -16.74 -0.17 11.23
C ASP A 37 -17.98 -0.11 10.32
N SER A 38 -18.00 0.81 9.35
CA SER A 38 -19.07 0.91 8.36
C SER A 38 -18.86 0.01 7.14
N LEU A 39 -17.67 -0.57 7.00
CA LEU A 39 -17.34 -1.43 5.88
C LEU A 39 -17.97 -2.81 6.06
N ILE A 40 -18.27 -3.43 4.92
CA ILE A 40 -18.82 -4.77 4.87
C ILE A 40 -17.68 -5.77 4.90
N HIS A 41 -17.71 -6.63 5.92
CA HIS A 41 -16.91 -7.85 5.95
C HIS A 41 -17.48 -8.87 4.96
N TYR A 42 -16.75 -9.11 3.86
CA TYR A 42 -17.25 -9.98 2.78
C TYR A 42 -16.64 -11.38 2.81
N THR A 43 -15.45 -11.55 3.39
CA THR A 43 -14.85 -12.88 3.60
C THR A 43 -13.81 -12.89 4.72
N THR A 44 -13.55 -14.07 5.27
CA THR A 44 -12.46 -14.36 6.21
C THR A 44 -11.50 -15.36 5.58
N VAL A 45 -10.20 -15.07 5.64
CA VAL A 45 -9.12 -15.99 5.24
C VAL A 45 -8.34 -16.40 6.48
N ASN A 46 -8.17 -17.71 6.70
CA ASN A 46 -7.37 -18.24 7.82
C ASN A 46 -6.05 -18.83 7.32
N ARG A 47 -4.93 -18.50 7.98
CA ARG A 47 -3.58 -18.95 7.61
C ARG A 47 -2.76 -19.27 8.86
N GLY A 48 -2.83 -20.52 9.32
CA GLY A 48 -2.29 -20.89 10.63
C GLY A 48 -3.02 -20.12 11.72
N ASP A 49 -2.28 -19.42 12.58
CA ASP A 49 -2.82 -18.61 13.69
C ASP A 49 -3.25 -17.19 13.26
N ILE A 50 -3.25 -16.90 11.95
CA ILE A 50 -3.67 -15.61 11.40
C ILE A 50 -5.11 -15.71 10.89
N THR A 51 -5.93 -14.74 11.30
CA THR A 51 -7.29 -14.53 10.79
C THR A 51 -7.34 -13.19 10.06
N GLU A 52 -7.61 -13.22 8.76
CA GLU A 52 -7.67 -12.03 7.91
C GLU A 52 -9.15 -11.71 7.61
N HIS A 53 -9.65 -10.58 8.11
CA HIS A 53 -10.98 -10.08 7.73
C HIS A 53 -10.84 -9.14 6.53
N MET A 54 -11.54 -9.48 5.45
CA MET A 54 -11.54 -8.69 4.24
C MET A 54 -12.77 -7.79 4.20
N LEU A 55 -12.54 -6.48 4.12
CA LEU A 55 -13.56 -5.45 4.20
C LEU A 55 -13.57 -4.61 2.92
N THR A 56 -14.75 -4.17 2.48
CA THR A 56 -14.88 -3.10 1.48
C THR A 56 -16.22 -2.38 1.64
N SER A 57 -16.44 -1.30 0.90
CA SER A 57 -17.66 -0.51 1.00
C SER A 57 -18.84 -1.17 0.29
N LYS A 58 -20.06 -0.84 0.73
CA LYS A 58 -21.29 -1.30 0.06
C LYS A 58 -21.34 -0.80 -1.39
N GLU A 59 -20.83 0.40 -1.63
CA GLU A 59 -20.73 1.02 -2.95
C GLU A 59 -19.84 0.20 -3.89
N ALA A 60 -18.70 -0.29 -3.42
CA ALA A 60 -17.82 -1.15 -4.20
C ALA A 60 -18.49 -2.49 -4.55
N LEU A 61 -19.19 -3.10 -3.59
CA LEU A 61 -19.95 -4.33 -3.83
C LEU A 61 -21.05 -4.12 -4.88
N ASN A 62 -21.79 -3.01 -4.79
CA ASN A 62 -22.84 -2.67 -5.73
C ASN A 62 -22.29 -2.40 -7.14
N ALA A 63 -21.13 -1.76 -7.26
CA ALA A 63 -20.48 -1.53 -8.54
C ALA A 63 -20.13 -2.86 -9.22
N ILE A 64 -19.50 -3.79 -8.50
CA ILE A 64 -19.17 -5.12 -9.04
C ILE A 64 -20.44 -5.91 -9.39
N GLU A 65 -21.48 -5.84 -8.57
CA GLU A 65 -22.78 -6.46 -8.85
C GLU A 65 -23.39 -5.95 -10.17
N GLN A 66 -23.22 -4.66 -10.47
CA GLN A 66 -23.72 -4.01 -11.69
C GLN A 66 -22.77 -4.15 -12.89
N GLY A 67 -21.65 -4.88 -12.74
CA GLY A 67 -20.62 -4.99 -13.78
C GLY A 67 -19.89 -3.67 -14.07
N GLN A 68 -19.91 -2.74 -13.12
CA GLN A 68 -19.24 -1.44 -13.19
C GLN A 68 -17.86 -1.50 -12.53
N GLU A 69 -17.01 -0.53 -12.87
CA GLU A 69 -15.75 -0.34 -12.15
C GLU A 69 -16.01 0.14 -10.71
N MET A 70 -15.16 -0.31 -9.78
CA MET A 70 -15.18 0.26 -8.43
C MET A 70 -14.87 1.75 -8.48
N PRO A 71 -15.65 2.61 -7.79
CA PRO A 71 -15.47 4.05 -7.82
C PRO A 71 -14.13 4.46 -7.19
N ASN A 72 -13.59 5.60 -7.61
CA ASN A 72 -12.46 6.23 -6.94
C ASN A 72 -12.80 6.52 -5.48
N GLY A 73 -11.83 6.30 -4.58
CA GLY A 73 -12.03 6.30 -3.15
C GLY A 73 -12.39 4.93 -2.56
N THR A 74 -12.66 3.92 -3.39
CA THR A 74 -12.85 2.54 -2.90
C THR A 74 -11.61 2.07 -2.16
N GLN A 75 -11.83 1.53 -0.96
CA GLN A 75 -10.83 0.82 -0.18
C GLN A 75 -11.22 -0.66 -0.08
N VAL A 76 -10.23 -1.53 -0.26
CA VAL A 76 -10.30 -2.94 0.15
C VAL A 76 -9.26 -3.14 1.25
N ILE A 77 -9.72 -3.66 2.38
CA ILE A 77 -8.94 -3.70 3.61
C ILE A 77 -8.79 -5.15 4.05
N LEU A 78 -7.57 -5.53 4.39
CA LEU A 78 -7.26 -6.75 5.13
C LEU A 78 -6.94 -6.33 6.56
N ALA A 79 -7.81 -6.69 7.50
CA ALA A 79 -7.55 -6.59 8.92
C ALA A 79 -6.96 -7.93 9.40
N ASP A 80 -5.68 -7.93 9.76
CA ASP A 80 -4.92 -9.11 10.22
C ASP A 80 -5.07 -9.22 11.73
N TYR A 81 -5.77 -10.26 12.19
CA TYR A 81 -5.94 -10.61 13.59
C TYR A 81 -4.99 -11.72 14.00
N ARG A 82 -4.44 -11.60 15.21
CA ARG A 82 -3.63 -12.62 15.89
C ARG A 82 -4.05 -12.66 17.35
N ASP A 83 -4.24 -13.85 17.90
CA ASP A 83 -4.75 -14.01 19.27
C ASP A 83 -6.03 -13.19 19.56
N ASN A 84 -6.89 -13.05 18.53
CA ASN A 84 -8.11 -12.24 18.53
C ASN A 84 -7.92 -10.72 18.69
N GLU A 85 -6.70 -10.20 18.54
CA GLU A 85 -6.41 -8.76 18.51
C GLU A 85 -5.94 -8.32 17.13
N ILE A 86 -6.28 -7.08 16.73
CA ILE A 86 -5.77 -6.49 15.49
C ILE A 86 -4.26 -6.33 15.60
N TYR A 87 -3.55 -7.00 14.69
CA TYR A 87 -2.10 -6.86 14.56
C TYR A 87 -1.71 -5.75 13.58
N ARG A 88 -2.44 -5.62 12.45
CA ARG A 88 -2.17 -4.61 11.41
C ARG A 88 -3.32 -4.51 10.40
N TYR A 89 -3.24 -3.48 9.56
CA TYR A 89 -4.07 -3.33 8.38
C TYR A 89 -3.23 -3.26 7.10
N PHE A 90 -3.66 -3.96 6.06
CA PHE A 90 -3.28 -3.62 4.69
C PHE A 90 -4.47 -2.99 4.00
N VAL A 91 -4.24 -1.82 3.39
CA VAL A 91 -5.25 -1.08 2.65
C VAL A 91 -4.79 -1.00 1.20
N MET A 92 -5.64 -1.42 0.28
CA MET A 92 -5.53 -1.00 -1.12
C MET A 92 -6.63 0.02 -1.41
N GLN A 93 -6.26 1.13 -2.05
CA GLN A 93 -7.18 2.22 -2.36
C GLN A 93 -7.07 2.60 -3.83
N LYS A 94 -8.23 2.75 -4.47
CA LYS A 94 -8.33 3.21 -5.86
C LYS A 94 -8.47 4.73 -5.89
N GLY A 95 -7.73 5.39 -6.77
CA GLY A 95 -7.91 6.83 -7.02
C GLY A 95 -7.56 7.23 -8.44
N ALA A 96 -8.23 8.26 -8.96
CA ALA A 96 -8.11 8.66 -10.36
C ALA A 96 -6.66 8.99 -10.71
N ASN A 97 -6.12 8.30 -11.72
CA ASN A 97 -4.75 8.48 -12.21
C ASN A 97 -3.67 8.22 -11.14
N TRP A 98 -3.99 7.48 -10.08
CA TRP A 98 -3.02 7.13 -9.05
C TRP A 98 -1.96 6.13 -9.56
N GLY A 99 -2.24 5.43 -10.66
CA GLY A 99 -1.24 4.60 -11.33
C GLY A 99 -0.08 5.40 -11.92
N ASP A 100 -0.33 6.64 -12.34
CA ASP A 100 0.66 7.49 -13.01
C ASP A 100 1.78 7.96 -12.05
N ASP A 101 1.58 7.78 -10.74
CA ASP A 101 2.61 8.04 -9.72
C ASP A 101 3.75 7.01 -9.76
N TYR A 102 3.56 5.88 -10.45
CA TYR A 102 4.51 4.77 -10.53
C TYR A 102 4.97 4.49 -11.96
N PRO A 103 6.20 3.96 -12.13
CA PRO A 103 6.63 3.45 -13.43
C PRO A 103 5.71 2.29 -13.87
N THR A 104 5.54 2.11 -15.18
CA THR A 104 4.56 1.16 -15.76
C THR A 104 4.69 -0.27 -15.23
N TYR A 105 5.91 -0.75 -14.96
CA TYR A 105 6.15 -2.08 -14.39
C TYR A 105 5.67 -2.24 -12.94
N ARG A 106 5.31 -1.15 -12.26
CA ARG A 106 4.77 -1.11 -10.89
C ARG A 106 3.27 -0.86 -10.86
N GLN A 107 2.68 -0.43 -11.98
CA GLN A 107 1.28 -0.02 -12.03
C GLN A 107 0.34 -1.19 -11.72
N THR A 108 -0.66 -0.88 -10.91
CA THR A 108 -1.79 -1.75 -10.59
C THR A 108 -3.08 -1.03 -10.98
N ALA A 109 -3.12 -0.57 -12.24
CA ALA A 109 -4.00 0.51 -12.68
C ALA A 109 -3.95 1.66 -11.66
N ASP A 110 -5.11 2.08 -11.18
CA ASP A 110 -5.28 3.17 -10.22
C ASP A 110 -5.28 2.74 -8.74
N TRP A 111 -4.86 1.51 -8.45
CA TRP A 111 -4.74 1.02 -7.07
C TRP A 111 -3.37 1.36 -6.49
N GLN A 112 -3.35 1.87 -5.26
CA GLN A 112 -2.16 1.98 -4.42
C GLN A 112 -2.34 1.15 -3.15
N PHE A 113 -1.24 0.80 -2.49
CA PHE A 113 -1.24 -0.08 -1.33
C PHE A 113 -0.50 0.58 -0.17
N GLN A 114 -1.01 0.41 1.04
CA GLN A 114 -0.34 0.86 2.24
C GLN A 114 -0.56 -0.10 3.40
N TRP A 115 0.47 -0.19 4.22
CA TRP A 115 0.50 -0.92 5.48
C TRP A 115 0.31 0.06 6.63
N TYR A 116 -0.58 -0.25 7.58
CA TYR A 116 -0.80 0.52 8.80
C TYR A 116 -0.73 -0.34 10.07
N TRP A 117 -0.22 0.25 11.15
CA TRP A 117 -0.31 -0.28 12.50
C TRP A 117 -1.76 -0.20 13.01
N PRO A 118 -2.12 -0.90 14.10
CA PRO A 118 -3.46 -0.84 14.66
C PRO A 118 -3.93 0.58 15.02
N ASP A 119 -3.00 1.49 15.34
CA ASP A 119 -3.26 2.90 15.64
C ASP A 119 -3.43 3.80 14.40
N GLY A 120 -3.33 3.22 13.20
CA GLY A 120 -3.44 3.93 11.92
C GLY A 120 -2.16 4.64 11.48
N SER A 121 -1.04 4.48 12.19
CA SER A 121 0.26 4.98 11.74
C SER A 121 0.85 4.09 10.64
N ILE A 122 1.58 4.70 9.70
CA ILE A 122 2.23 3.99 8.60
C ILE A 122 3.44 3.20 9.10
N ASN A 123 3.63 1.96 8.63
CA ASN A 123 4.92 1.29 8.80
C ASN A 123 5.93 1.77 7.77
N VAL A 124 6.80 2.66 8.24
CA VAL A 124 7.89 3.26 7.47
C VAL A 124 9.00 2.26 7.07
N ASN A 125 8.98 1.04 7.61
CA ASN A 125 9.94 -0.02 7.26
C ASN A 125 9.43 -0.96 6.16
N GLU A 126 8.22 -0.75 5.64
CA GLU A 126 7.67 -1.55 4.54
C GLU A 126 7.85 -0.83 3.19
N ASN A 127 8.11 -1.60 2.13
CA ASN A 127 8.18 -1.08 0.77
C ASN A 127 6.94 -1.53 -0.02
N THR A 128 6.11 -0.57 -0.44
CA THR A 128 4.83 -0.86 -1.10
C THR A 128 4.97 -1.44 -2.51
N GLU A 129 6.17 -1.35 -3.11
CA GLU A 129 6.52 -2.06 -4.35
C GLU A 129 6.29 -3.58 -4.24
N ARG A 130 6.53 -4.16 -3.06
CA ARG A 130 6.31 -5.59 -2.82
C ARG A 130 4.83 -5.95 -2.89
N CYS A 131 3.96 -5.05 -2.44
CA CYS A 131 2.50 -5.20 -2.55
C CYS A 131 2.10 -5.16 -4.03
N GLN A 132 2.54 -4.14 -4.76
CA GLN A 132 2.24 -3.98 -6.18
C GLN A 132 2.71 -5.19 -6.99
N SER A 133 3.97 -5.60 -6.84
CA SER A 133 4.56 -6.72 -7.60
C SER A 133 3.79 -8.03 -7.42
N CYS A 134 3.33 -8.34 -6.20
CA CYS A 134 2.53 -9.54 -5.95
C CYS A 134 1.13 -9.43 -6.57
N HIS A 135 0.50 -8.26 -6.45
CA HIS A 135 -0.88 -8.02 -6.86
C HIS A 135 -1.05 -7.81 -8.37
N GLN A 136 -0.01 -7.40 -9.10
CA GLN A 136 -0.05 -7.18 -10.56
C GLN A 136 -0.58 -8.38 -11.35
N SER A 137 -0.25 -9.60 -10.92
CA SER A 137 -0.73 -10.83 -11.56
C SER A 137 -2.25 -11.03 -11.49
N ARG A 138 -2.97 -10.14 -10.78
CA ARG A 138 -4.43 -10.16 -10.56
C ARG A 138 -5.14 -9.01 -11.29
N ASP A 139 -4.58 -8.51 -12.38
CA ASP A 139 -5.15 -7.44 -13.21
C ASP A 139 -6.61 -7.71 -13.63
N ASN A 140 -6.95 -8.94 -13.97
CA ASN A 140 -8.29 -9.40 -14.34
C ASN A 140 -9.28 -9.52 -13.16
N ALA A 141 -8.82 -9.23 -11.94
CA ALA A 141 -9.55 -9.44 -10.69
C ALA A 141 -9.47 -8.21 -9.78
N ASN A 142 -9.43 -7.01 -10.36
CA ASN A 142 -9.25 -5.75 -9.63
C ASN A 142 -8.01 -5.73 -8.72
N TYR A 143 -6.96 -6.47 -9.10
CA TYR A 143 -5.76 -6.65 -8.28
C TYR A 143 -6.04 -7.28 -6.90
N MET A 144 -7.17 -7.98 -6.72
CA MET A 144 -7.56 -8.60 -5.46
C MET A 144 -7.37 -10.11 -5.49
N PHE A 145 -6.68 -10.67 -4.49
CA PHE A 145 -6.59 -12.13 -4.34
C PHE A 145 -7.92 -12.78 -3.95
N THR A 146 -8.80 -12.03 -3.31
CA THR A 146 -10.10 -12.44 -2.76
C THR A 146 -11.28 -11.98 -3.63
N TYR A 147 -11.03 -11.64 -4.90
CA TYR A 147 -12.08 -11.16 -5.82
C TYR A 147 -13.19 -12.21 -6.03
N SER A 148 -12.83 -13.50 -6.09
CA SER A 148 -13.81 -14.59 -6.17
C SER A 148 -14.71 -14.64 -4.93
N ASP A 149 -14.15 -14.44 -3.74
CA ASP A 149 -14.91 -14.43 -2.49
C ASP A 149 -15.84 -13.21 -2.42
N LEU A 150 -15.38 -12.05 -2.90
CA LEU A 150 -16.21 -10.86 -3.03
C LEU A 150 -17.41 -11.11 -3.93
N LYS A 151 -17.23 -11.77 -5.08
CA LYS A 151 -18.34 -12.14 -5.97
C LYS A 151 -19.30 -13.13 -5.31
N ALA A 152 -18.76 -14.16 -4.64
CA ALA A 152 -19.58 -15.12 -3.92
C ALA A 152 -20.39 -14.47 -2.78
N TYR A 153 -19.83 -13.46 -2.12
CA TYR A 153 -20.56 -12.65 -1.13
C TYR A 153 -21.73 -11.89 -1.76
N ILE A 154 -21.50 -11.24 -2.90
CA ILE A 154 -22.56 -10.53 -3.64
C ILE A 154 -23.69 -11.48 -4.02
N GLU A 155 -23.37 -12.68 -4.50
CA GLU A 155 -24.36 -13.70 -4.86
C GLU A 155 -25.23 -14.10 -3.67
N ARG A 156 -24.63 -14.42 -2.52
CA ARG A 156 -25.37 -14.77 -1.29
C ARG A 156 -26.29 -13.65 -0.80
N ARG A 157 -25.81 -12.41 -0.83
CA ARG A 157 -26.58 -11.23 -0.38
C ARG A 157 -27.88 -11.02 -1.17
N ARG A 158 -27.98 -11.55 -2.40
CA ARG A 158 -29.18 -11.40 -3.24
C ARG A 158 -30.29 -12.38 -2.87
N GLU A 159 -29.97 -13.41 -2.10
CA GLU A 159 -30.92 -14.44 -1.67
C GLU A 159 -31.61 -14.11 -0.34
N ASP A 160 -31.07 -13.13 0.40
CA ASP A 160 -31.61 -12.57 1.64
C ASP A 160 -32.67 -11.48 1.40
#